data_AF-A0A352MVY8-F1
#
_entry.id   AF-A0A352MVY8-F1
#
_cell.length_a   1.000
_cell.length_b   1.000
_cell.length_c   1.000
_cell.angle_alpha   90.00
_cell.angle_beta   90.00
_cell.angle_gamma   90.00
#
_symmetry.space_group_name_H-M   'P 1'
#
loop_
_entity.id
_entity.type
_entity.pdbx_description
1 polymer ?
#
loop_
_entity_poly.entity_id
_entity_poly.type
_entity_poly.pdbx_seq_one_letter_code
_entity_poly.pdbx_strand_id
1 'polypeptide(L)'
;MRKSNFYIISLKRNILPITFLIFTLLLVVFSKTNLSSAKDGLLLWATAVVPSLLPFFIATELLSYTNIINFIGKVLNKFMRPIFNVPGEGAFAFIIGMISGYPVGAKIVTKLRQDRYMYKI
;
A
#
# COMPACT_ATOMS: atom_id res chain seq x y z
N MET A 1 8.49 60.06 9.56
CA MET A 1 9.58 59.06 9.52
C MET A 1 8.97 57.69 9.22
N ARG A 2 9.27 57.11 8.06
CA ARG A 2 8.62 55.90 7.53
C ARG A 2 9.30 54.65 8.10
N LYS A 3 8.63 53.91 8.99
CA LYS A 3 9.11 52.61 9.50
C LYS A 3 9.15 51.61 8.34
N SER A 4 10.35 51.24 7.90
CA SER A 4 10.53 50.10 7.00
C SER A 4 10.45 48.83 7.83
N ASN A 5 9.36 48.07 7.70
CA ASN A 5 9.21 46.78 8.35
C ASN A 5 10.05 45.75 7.58
N PHE A 6 11.25 45.46 8.08
CA PHE A 6 12.07 44.36 7.59
C PHE A 6 11.42 43.02 8.00
N TYR A 7 10.86 42.29 7.03
CA TYR A 7 10.39 40.92 7.23
C TYR A 7 11.59 39.97 7.25
N ILE A 8 11.99 39.52 8.44
CA ILE A 8 13.01 38.48 8.60
C ILE A 8 12.33 37.12 8.41
N ILE A 9 12.30 36.64 7.16
CA ILE A 9 11.77 35.30 6.85
C ILE A 9 12.76 34.27 7.40
N SER A 10 12.38 33.57 8.47
CA SER A 10 13.17 32.47 9.02
C SER A 10 13.12 31.25 8.09
N LEU A 11 14.18 31.06 7.29
CA LEU A 11 14.27 30.06 6.21
C LEU A 11 14.08 28.61 6.72
N LYS A 12 14.57 28.29 7.93
CA LYS A 12 14.43 26.94 8.53
C LYS A 12 12.98 26.54 8.80
N ARG A 13 12.11 27.50 9.15
CA ARG A 13 10.71 27.23 9.51
C ARG A 13 9.79 27.14 8.30
N ASN A 14 10.17 27.80 7.19
CA ASN A 14 9.33 27.93 6.01
C ASN A 14 9.75 27.01 4.84
N ILE A 15 10.63 26.04 5.07
CA ILE A 15 11.15 25.19 3.99
C ILE A 15 10.05 24.34 3.33
N LEU A 16 9.14 23.75 4.12
CA LEU A 16 8.02 22.97 3.61
C LEU A 16 7.07 23.80 2.73
N PRO A 17 6.52 24.95 3.19
CA PRO A 17 5.61 25.75 2.35
C PRO A 17 6.30 26.31 1.11
N ILE A 18 7.59 26.67 1.18
CA ILE A 18 8.35 27.11 0.00
C ILE A 18 8.47 25.98 -1.03
N THR A 19 8.77 24.75 -0.60
CA THR A 19 8.83 23.59 -1.51
C THR A 19 7.47 23.31 -2.16
N PHE A 20 6.37 23.36 -1.41
CA PHE A 20 5.03 23.18 -1.98
C PHE A 20 4.65 24.29 -2.97
N LEU A 21 5.04 25.53 -2.69
CA LEU A 21 4.78 26.67 -3.57
C LEU A 21 5.57 26.54 -4.87
N ILE A 22 6.85 26.18 -4.80
CA ILE A 22 7.69 25.91 -5.98
C ILE A 22 7.14 24.73 -6.78
N PHE A 23 6.77 23.62 -6.12
CA PHE A 23 6.17 22.45 -6.78
C PHE A 23 4.88 22.80 -7.52
N THR A 24 4.00 23.58 -6.89
CA THR A 24 2.74 24.03 -7.52
C THR A 24 3.00 24.94 -8.71
N LEU A 25 3.99 25.84 -8.61
CA LEU A 25 4.37 26.74 -9.68
C LEU A 25 4.94 25.95 -10.88
N LEU A 26 5.76 24.93 -10.64
CA LEU A 26 6.24 23.98 -11.65
C LEU A 26 5.08 23.22 -12.32
N LEU A 27 4.07 22.78 -11.55
CA LEU A 27 2.90 22.10 -12.10
C LEU A 27 2.12 22.99 -13.08
N VAL A 28 1.99 24.27 -12.77
CA VAL A 28 1.28 25.25 -13.61
C VAL A 28 2.09 25.62 -14.86
N VAL A 29 3.39 25.92 -14.72
CA VAL A 29 4.26 26.30 -15.85
C VAL A 29 4.39 25.15 -16.85
N PHE A 30 4.54 23.91 -16.37
CA PHE A 30 4.66 22.72 -17.21
C PHE A 30 3.33 21.95 -17.38
N SER A 31 2.19 22.63 -17.21
CA SER A 31 0.85 22.01 -17.16
C SER A 31 0.55 21.10 -18.36
N LYS A 32 0.96 21.47 -19.59
CA LYS A 32 0.74 20.65 -20.78
C LYS A 32 1.44 19.29 -20.71
N THR A 33 2.71 19.29 -20.35
CA THR A 33 3.51 18.06 -20.21
C THR A 33 3.03 17.23 -19.03
N ASN A 34 2.72 17.87 -17.90
CA ASN A 34 2.20 17.20 -16.72
C ASN A 34 0.86 16.51 -16.99
N LEU A 35 -0.04 17.16 -17.75
CA LEU A 35 -1.33 16.58 -18.13
C LEU A 35 -1.16 15.37 -19.06
N SER A 36 -0.27 15.45 -20.05
CA SER A 36 0.03 14.32 -20.94
C SER A 36 0.58 13.14 -20.14
N SER A 37 1.60 13.37 -19.31
CA SER A 37 2.21 12.32 -18.49
C SER A 37 1.23 11.71 -17.49
N ALA A 38 0.34 12.51 -16.90
CA ALA A 38 -0.72 12.00 -16.02
C ALA A 38 -1.72 11.12 -16.77
N LYS A 39 -2.11 11.52 -18.00
CA LYS A 39 -2.99 10.74 -18.86
C LYS A 39 -2.34 9.41 -19.27
N ASP A 40 -1.06 9.45 -19.66
CA ASP A 40 -0.31 8.26 -20.04
C ASP A 40 -0.14 7.31 -18.85
N GLY A 41 0.17 7.86 -17.66
CA GLY A 41 0.23 7.09 -16.42
C GLY A 41 -1.12 6.44 -16.05
N LEU A 42 -2.22 7.17 -16.22
CA LEU A 42 -3.57 6.63 -15.99
C LEU A 42 -3.94 5.55 -17.01
N LEU A 43 -3.58 5.74 -18.27
CA LEU A 43 -3.80 4.76 -19.33
C LEU A 43 -2.99 3.49 -19.06
N LEU A 44 -1.72 3.61 -18.69
CA LEU A 44 -0.88 2.49 -18.25
C LEU A 44 -1.48 1.76 -17.05
N TRP A 45 -1.94 2.49 -16.04
CA TRP A 45 -2.59 1.88 -14.88
C TRP A 45 -3.86 1.12 -15.28
N ALA A 46 -4.73 1.72 -16.07
CA ALA A 46 -5.99 1.10 -16.48
C ALA A 46 -5.79 -0.11 -17.40
N THR A 47 -4.79 -0.06 -18.29
CA THR A 47 -4.54 -1.11 -19.30
C THR A 47 -3.66 -2.25 -18.81
N ALA A 48 -2.75 -2.00 -17.87
CA ALA A 48 -1.82 -3.02 -17.37
C ALA A 48 -2.11 -3.42 -15.92
N VAL A 49 -2.26 -2.44 -15.02
CA VAL A 49 -2.33 -2.69 -13.58
C VAL A 49 -3.69 -3.25 -13.17
N VAL A 50 -4.79 -2.65 -13.63
CA VAL A 50 -6.15 -3.12 -13.31
C VAL A 50 -6.41 -4.55 -13.78
N PRO A 51 -6.21 -4.93 -15.06
CA PRO A 51 -6.52 -6.27 -15.52
C PRO A 51 -5.58 -7.36 -14.96
N SER A 52 -4.40 -7.00 -14.45
CA SER A 52 -3.49 -7.96 -13.82
C SER A 52 -3.77 -8.16 -12.32
N LEU A 53 -4.00 -7.07 -11.58
CA LEU A 53 -4.27 -7.14 -10.13
C LEU A 53 -5.70 -7.61 -9.82
N LEU A 54 -6.70 -7.24 -10.64
CA LEU A 54 -8.09 -7.55 -10.35
C LEU A 54 -8.37 -9.07 -10.30
N PRO A 55 -7.94 -9.90 -11.27
CA PRO A 55 -8.13 -11.35 -11.19
C PRO A 55 -7.44 -11.95 -9.97
N PHE A 56 -6.25 -11.45 -9.62
CA PHE A 56 -5.54 -11.89 -8.42
C PHE A 56 -6.29 -11.53 -7.13
N PHE A 57 -6.84 -10.32 -7.02
CA PHE A 57 -7.67 -9.91 -5.88
C PHE A 57 -8.96 -10.74 -5.77
N ILE A 58 -9.62 -11.01 -6.90
CA ILE A 58 -10.80 -11.88 -6.93
C ILE A 58 -10.43 -13.30 -6.50
N ALA A 59 -9.35 -13.86 -7.06
CA ALA A 59 -8.90 -15.20 -6.73
C ALA A 59 -8.54 -15.33 -5.25
N THR A 60 -7.77 -14.40 -4.69
CA THR A 60 -7.39 -14.40 -3.27
C THR A 60 -8.59 -14.24 -2.33
N GLU A 61 -9.56 -13.41 -2.69
CA GLU A 61 -10.79 -13.25 -1.91
C GLU A 61 -11.66 -14.51 -1.98
N LEU A 62 -11.83 -15.13 -3.16
CA LEU A 62 -12.54 -16.40 -3.30
C LEU A 62 -11.86 -17.50 -2.50
N LEU A 63 -10.53 -17.60 -2.60
CA LEU A 63 -9.73 -18.58 -1.85
C LEU A 63 -9.88 -18.39 -0.34
N SER A 64 -10.04 -17.15 0.11
CA SER A 64 -10.29 -16.81 1.52
C SER A 64 -11.60 -17.37 2.06
N TYR A 65 -12.60 -17.66 1.22
CA TYR A 65 -13.85 -18.29 1.64
C TYR A 65 -13.81 -19.83 1.58
N THR A 66 -12.71 -20.40 1.08
CA THR A 66 -12.54 -21.86 0.99
C THR A 66 -11.74 -22.42 2.17
N ASN A 67 -11.81 -23.73 2.37
CA ASN A 67 -11.02 -24.45 3.36
C ASN A 67 -9.51 -24.52 3.04
N ILE A 68 -9.04 -23.88 1.97
CA ILE A 68 -7.62 -23.94 1.58
C ILE A 68 -6.73 -23.29 2.63
N ILE A 69 -7.20 -22.24 3.31
CA ILE A 69 -6.46 -21.59 4.40
C ILE A 69 -6.09 -22.62 5.46
N ASN A 70 -7.05 -23.44 5.87
CA ASN A 70 -6.86 -24.48 6.87
C ASN A 70 -5.96 -25.61 6.36
N PHE A 71 -6.05 -25.96 5.07
CA PHE A 71 -5.20 -26.98 4.46
C PHE A 71 -3.72 -26.53 4.43
N ILE A 72 -3.46 -25.34 3.87
CA ILE A 72 -2.13 -24.72 3.85
C ILE A 72 -1.63 -24.54 5.28
N GLY A 73 -2.50 -24.11 6.18
CA GLY A 73 -2.18 -23.93 7.57
C GLY A 73 -1.74 -25.22 8.24
N LYS A 74 -2.43 -26.35 8.03
CA LYS A 74 -2.02 -27.67 8.55
C LYS A 74 -0.67 -28.12 8.02
N VAL A 75 -0.43 -27.96 6.72
CA VAL A 75 0.83 -28.37 6.06
C VAL A 75 2.01 -27.55 6.60
N LEU A 76 1.83 -26.22 6.71
CA LEU A 76 2.88 -25.31 7.12
C LEU A 76 2.94 -25.07 8.64
N ASN A 77 2.01 -25.62 9.42
CA ASN A 77 1.97 -25.49 10.88
C ASN A 77 3.30 -25.90 11.53
N LYS A 78 3.93 -26.96 11.01
CA LYS A 78 5.21 -27.48 11.49
C LYS A 78 6.35 -26.46 11.36
N PHE A 79 6.26 -25.53 10.41
CA PHE A 79 7.24 -24.46 10.20
C PHE A 79 6.82 -23.16 10.87
N MET A 80 5.53 -22.79 10.81
CA MET A 80 5.03 -21.53 11.36
C MET A 80 5.12 -21.46 12.89
N ARG A 81 4.81 -22.56 13.60
CA ARG A 81 4.89 -22.59 15.06
C ARG A 81 6.30 -22.35 15.61
N PRO A 82 7.34 -23.07 15.18
CA PRO A 82 8.68 -22.84 15.75
C PRO A 82 9.32 -21.53 15.31
N ILE A 83 9.07 -21.05 14.09
CA ILE A 83 9.74 -19.86 13.55
C ILE A 83 9.04 -18.57 14.02
N PHE A 84 7.71 -18.52 13.92
CA PHE A 84 6.93 -17.31 14.11
C PHE A 84 6.00 -17.37 15.33
N ASN A 85 5.83 -18.54 15.96
CA ASN A 85 4.91 -18.76 17.07
C ASN A 85 3.47 -18.29 16.78
N VAL A 86 3.05 -18.45 15.52
CA VAL A 86 1.69 -18.19 15.04
C VAL A 86 1.01 -19.50 14.64
N PRO A 87 -0.33 -19.57 14.70
CA PRO A 87 -1.07 -20.71 14.20
C PRO A 87 -0.81 -20.91 12.69
N GLY A 88 -0.90 -22.15 12.21
CA GLY A 88 -0.52 -22.52 10.85
C GLY A 88 -1.25 -21.73 9.77
N GLU A 89 -2.50 -21.34 10.02
CA GLU A 89 -3.35 -20.50 9.18
C GLU A 89 -2.70 -19.15 8.83
N GLY A 90 -1.78 -18.66 9.67
CA GLY A 90 -0.96 -17.48 9.38
C GLY A 90 0.03 -17.66 8.24
N ALA A 91 0.35 -18.90 7.85
CA ALA A 91 1.18 -19.20 6.68
C ALA A 91 0.54 -18.66 5.39
N PHE A 92 -0.79 -18.73 5.28
CA PHE A 92 -1.50 -18.24 4.11
C PHE A 92 -1.31 -16.73 3.94
N ALA A 93 -1.51 -15.97 5.01
CA ALA A 93 -1.27 -14.53 5.00
C ALA A 93 0.20 -14.18 4.71
N PHE A 94 1.14 -14.97 5.22
CA PHE A 94 2.57 -14.77 4.94
C PHE A 94 2.91 -14.98 3.46
N ILE A 95 2.43 -16.08 2.86
CA ILE A 95 2.66 -16.40 1.44
C ILE A 95 2.01 -15.34 0.54
N ILE A 96 0.74 -15.02 0.79
CA ILE A 96 0.04 -13.99 0.02
C ILE A 96 0.71 -12.63 0.20
N GLY A 97 1.14 -12.26 1.41
CA GLY A 97 1.88 -11.03 1.66
C GLY A 97 3.20 -10.97 0.91
N MET A 98 3.91 -12.10 0.75
CA MET A 98 5.15 -12.16 -0.02
C MET A 98 4.91 -12.04 -1.53
N ILE A 99 3.85 -12.67 -2.06
CA ILE A 99 3.52 -12.64 -3.49
C ILE A 99 2.92 -11.29 -3.91
N SER A 100 2.06 -10.71 -3.08
CA SER A 100 1.23 -9.54 -3.43
C SER A 100 1.63 -8.24 -2.75
N GLY A 101 2.53 -8.30 -1.76
CA GLY A 101 2.95 -7.15 -0.97
C GLY A 101 1.82 -6.53 -0.13
N TYR A 102 2.06 -5.29 0.27
CA TYR A 102 1.04 -4.41 0.86
C TYR A 102 0.26 -3.75 -0.30
N PRO A 103 -1.09 -3.67 -0.27
CA PRO A 103 -2.01 -3.74 0.87
C PRO A 103 -2.73 -5.09 1.09
N VAL A 104 -2.62 -6.04 0.15
CA VAL A 104 -3.41 -7.28 0.18
C VAL A 104 -3.03 -8.18 1.36
N GLY A 105 -1.74 -8.35 1.64
CA GLY A 105 -1.29 -9.10 2.81
C GLY A 105 -1.88 -8.57 4.11
N ALA A 106 -1.91 -7.23 4.28
CA ALA A 106 -2.50 -6.59 5.46
C ALA A 106 -4.00 -6.84 5.58
N LYS A 107 -4.73 -6.82 4.45
CA LYS A 107 -6.16 -7.16 4.40
C LYS A 107 -6.40 -8.60 4.86
N ILE A 108 -5.62 -9.56 4.36
CA ILE A 108 -5.77 -10.98 4.71
C ILE A 108 -5.44 -11.22 6.19
N VAL A 109 -4.37 -10.64 6.73
CA VAL A 109 -4.04 -10.74 8.17
C VAL A 109 -5.18 -10.23 9.04
N THR A 110 -5.77 -9.10 8.66
CA THR A 110 -6.89 -8.50 9.40
C THR A 110 -8.13 -9.40 9.34
N LYS A 111 -8.43 -9.97 8.18
CA LYS A 111 -9.53 -10.92 8.00
C LYS A 111 -9.35 -12.19 8.83
N LEU A 112 -8.17 -12.80 8.80
CA LEU A 112 -7.85 -13.98 9.62
C LEU A 112 -7.94 -13.70 11.13
N ARG A 113 -7.62 -12.48 11.58
CA ARG A 113 -7.81 -12.06 12.97
C ARG A 113 -9.28 -11.90 13.32
N GLN A 114 -10.08 -11.28 12.44
CA GLN A 114 -11.53 -11.13 12.62
C GLN A 114 -12.23 -12.49 12.69
N ASP A 115 -11.83 -13.42 11.84
CA ASP A 115 -12.36 -14.79 11.76
C ASP A 115 -11.81 -15.71 12.88
N ARG A 116 -11.01 -15.17 13.82
CA ARG A 116 -10.38 -15.86 14.96
C ARG A 116 -9.43 -17.01 14.59
N TYR A 117 -8.96 -17.07 13.36
CA TYR A 117 -7.87 -17.97 12.95
C TYR A 117 -6.51 -17.53 13.50
N MET A 118 -6.31 -16.23 13.75
CA MET A 118 -5.10 -15.69 14.39
C MET A 118 -5.44 -14.91 15.66
N TYR A 119 -4.76 -15.25 16.77
CA TYR A 119 -4.87 -14.55 18.06
C TYR A 119 -3.66 -13.67 18.40
N LYS A 120 -2.60 -13.72 17.60
CA LYS A 120 -1.33 -12.99 17.82
C LYS A 120 -0.92 -12.28 16.53
N ILE A 121 -0.51 -11.02 16.63
CA ILE A 121 0.18 -10.25 15.58
C ILE A 121 1.61 -10.05 16.08
#